data_AF-A0A379T2C7-F1
#
_entry.id   AF-A0A379T2C7-F1
#
_cell.length_a   1.000
_cell.length_b   1.000
_cell.length_c   1.000
_cell.angle_alpha   90.00
_cell.angle_beta   90.00
_cell.angle_gamma   90.00
#
_symmetry.space_group_name_H-M   'P 1'
#
loop_
_entity.id
_entity.type
_entity.pdbx_description
1 polymer ?
#
loop_
_entity_poly.entity_id
_entity_poly.type
_entity_poly.pdbx_seq_one_letter_code
_entity_poly.pdbx_strand_id
1 'polypeptide(L)'
;MSEPLDLNQLAQNIKQWGLELGFQQVGITDTDLSASEPALQAWLDKQYHGEMAWMARHGIMRARPHELLPGTLRVISVRMNYLPANAAFASTLKNPTLGYVSRYALGRDYHKLLRSRLKKLGERIQQHCGSLNFRPFVDSAPILERPLAEKAGLGWTGKHSLILNRDAGSFFFLGNC
;
A
#
# COMPACT_ATOMS: atom_id res chain seq x y z
N MET A 1 -14.47 -33.65 -9.58
CA MET A 1 -13.21 -32.98 -9.97
C MET A 1 -13.54 -31.49 -10.09
N SER A 2 -13.11 -30.67 -9.14
CA SER A 2 -13.26 -29.21 -9.24
C SER A 2 -12.41 -28.72 -10.40
N GLU A 3 -12.98 -27.95 -11.32
CA GLU A 3 -12.19 -27.33 -12.39
C GLU A 3 -11.04 -26.51 -11.79
N PRO A 4 -9.86 -26.50 -12.43
CA PRO A 4 -8.75 -25.68 -11.98
C PRO A 4 -9.16 -24.20 -11.98
N LEU A 5 -8.87 -23.50 -10.88
CA LEU A 5 -9.19 -22.09 -10.71
C LEU A 5 -8.52 -21.26 -11.82
N ASP A 6 -9.31 -20.54 -12.61
CA ASP A 6 -8.78 -19.59 -13.59
C ASP A 6 -8.19 -18.37 -12.87
N LEU A 7 -6.86 -18.32 -12.81
CA LEU A 7 -6.12 -17.25 -12.15
C LEU A 7 -6.25 -15.90 -12.86
N ASN A 8 -6.46 -15.88 -14.18
CA ASN A 8 -6.67 -14.64 -14.92
C ASN A 8 -8.03 -14.04 -14.57
N GLN A 9 -9.07 -14.88 -14.56
CA GLN A 9 -10.40 -14.45 -14.13
C GLN A 9 -10.41 -14.01 -12.66
N LEU A 10 -9.71 -14.74 -11.78
CA LEU A 10 -9.56 -14.34 -10.38
C LEU A 10 -8.87 -12.97 -10.26
N ALA A 11 -7.80 -12.72 -11.00
CA ALA A 11 -7.11 -11.44 -10.97
C ALA A 11 -8.01 -10.27 -11.42
N GLN A 12 -8.86 -10.49 -12.42
CA GLN A 12 -9.86 -9.50 -12.84
C GLN A 12 -10.92 -9.28 -11.75
N ASN A 13 -11.43 -10.36 -11.16
CA ASN A 13 -12.41 -10.30 -10.06
C ASN A 13 -11.86 -9.53 -8.86
N ILE A 14 -10.61 -9.79 -8.44
CA ILE A 14 -9.95 -9.08 -7.34
C ILE A 14 -9.89 -7.57 -7.60
N LYS A 15 -9.53 -7.17 -8.82
CA LYS A 15 -9.49 -5.75 -9.20
C LYS A 15 -10.87 -5.13 -9.13
N GLN A 16 -11.88 -5.81 -9.68
CA GLN A 16 -13.27 -5.35 -9.66
C GLN A 16 -13.81 -5.21 -8.24
N TRP A 17 -13.58 -6.21 -7.37
CA TRP A 17 -13.99 -6.15 -5.97
C TRP A 17 -13.28 -5.03 -5.20
N GLY A 18 -12.02 -4.76 -5.53
CA GLY A 18 -11.28 -3.64 -4.97
C GLY A 18 -11.90 -2.28 -5.36
N LEU A 19 -12.33 -2.12 -6.62
CA LEU A 19 -13.05 -0.92 -7.07
C LEU A 19 -14.38 -0.76 -6.32
N GLU A 20 -15.15 -1.83 -6.14
CA GLU A 20 -16.40 -1.84 -5.38
C GLU A 20 -16.20 -1.45 -3.90
N LEU A 21 -15.06 -1.82 -3.33
CA LEU A 21 -14.66 -1.40 -1.98
C LEU A 21 -14.09 0.02 -1.93
N GLY A 22 -14.08 0.73 -3.06
CA GLY A 22 -13.72 2.14 -3.19
C GLY A 22 -12.22 2.42 -3.25
N PHE A 23 -11.40 1.42 -3.59
CA PHE A 23 -10.02 1.66 -4.03
C PHE A 23 -10.03 2.18 -5.47
N GLN A 24 -9.19 3.17 -5.79
CA GLN A 24 -9.15 3.72 -7.16
C GLN A 24 -8.30 2.89 -8.12
N GLN A 25 -7.42 2.03 -7.58
CA GLN A 25 -6.65 1.07 -8.36
C GLN A 25 -6.18 -0.07 -7.46
N VAL A 26 -6.14 -1.27 -8.04
CA VAL A 26 -5.63 -2.50 -7.41
C VAL A 26 -4.60 -3.11 -8.36
N GLY A 27 -3.42 -3.41 -7.82
CA GLY A 27 -2.32 -4.09 -8.49
C GLY A 27 -1.99 -5.39 -7.77
N ILE A 28 -1.45 -6.35 -8.52
CA ILE A 28 -1.03 -7.65 -7.98
C ILE A 28 0.41 -7.87 -8.42
N THR A 29 1.28 -8.22 -7.49
CA THR A 29 2.69 -8.49 -7.75
C THR A 29 3.12 -9.79 -7.07
N ASP A 30 4.25 -10.34 -7.50
CA ASP A 30 5.00 -11.32 -6.72
C ASP A 30 5.60 -10.66 -5.44
N THR A 31 6.29 -11.46 -4.63
CA THR A 31 6.87 -11.05 -3.34
C THR A 31 8.34 -10.64 -3.41
N ASP A 32 8.98 -10.70 -4.57
CA ASP A 32 10.40 -10.46 -4.74
C ASP A 32 10.73 -8.97 -4.73
N LEU A 33 11.43 -8.55 -3.67
CA LEU A 33 11.97 -7.20 -3.49
C LEU A 33 13.49 -7.21 -3.39
N SER A 34 14.16 -8.25 -3.90
CA SER A 34 15.62 -8.39 -3.89
C SER A 34 16.34 -7.17 -4.46
N ALA A 35 15.79 -6.53 -5.50
CA ALA A 35 16.33 -5.30 -6.07
C ALA A 35 16.28 -4.09 -5.11
N SER A 36 15.35 -4.08 -4.15
CA SER A 36 15.21 -3.03 -3.13
C SER A 36 16.06 -3.27 -1.88
N GLU A 37 16.49 -4.52 -1.63
CA GLU A 37 17.26 -4.90 -0.44
C GLU A 37 18.58 -4.10 -0.30
N PRO A 38 19.44 -3.96 -1.34
CA PRO A 38 20.70 -3.24 -1.21
C PRO A 38 20.53 -1.77 -0.85
N ALA A 39 19.53 -1.11 -1.43
CA ALA A 39 19.24 0.29 -1.17
C ALA A 39 18.73 0.50 0.27
N LEU A 40 17.88 -0.41 0.77
CA LEU A 40 17.42 -0.39 2.16
C LEU A 40 18.60 -0.61 3.12
N GLN A 41 19.44 -1.60 2.85
CA GLN A 41 20.61 -1.90 3.69
C GLN A 41 21.55 -0.69 3.76
N ALA A 42 21.92 -0.11 2.61
CA ALA A 42 22.78 1.07 2.56
C ALA A 42 22.17 2.29 3.28
N TRP A 43 20.84 2.42 3.28
CA TRP A 43 20.14 3.49 4.01
C TRP A 43 20.15 3.25 5.53
N LEU A 44 20.00 2.00 5.97
CA LEU A 44 20.10 1.59 7.37
C LEU A 44 21.52 1.76 7.91
N ASP A 45 22.54 1.35 7.15
CA ASP A 45 23.96 1.46 7.52
C ASP A 45 24.39 2.92 7.72
N LYS A 46 23.79 3.84 6.96
CA LYS A 46 23.99 5.29 7.09
C LYS A 46 23.18 5.94 8.21
N GLN A 47 22.40 5.16 8.96
CA GLN A 47 21.52 5.62 10.04
C GLN A 47 20.53 6.71 9.61
N TYR A 48 20.09 6.69 8.35
CA TYR A 48 19.15 7.68 7.80
C TYR A 48 17.73 7.55 8.37
N HIS A 49 17.47 6.59 9.25
CA HIS A 49 16.20 6.43 9.95
C HIS A 49 15.98 7.41 11.11
N GLY A 50 17.01 8.16 11.52
CA GLY A 50 16.91 9.06 12.67
C GLY A 50 16.41 8.33 13.91
N GLU A 51 15.39 8.87 14.58
CA GLU A 51 14.80 8.29 15.80
C GLU A 51 13.90 7.07 15.55
N MET A 52 13.68 6.67 14.29
CA MET A 52 12.81 5.55 13.95
C MET A 52 13.49 4.19 14.21
N ALA A 53 13.79 3.87 15.47
CA ALA A 53 14.53 2.65 15.86
C ALA A 53 13.87 1.35 15.36
N TRP A 54 12.56 1.33 15.15
CA TRP A 54 11.84 0.20 14.55
C TRP A 54 12.17 -0.04 13.07
N MET A 55 12.79 0.91 12.38
CA MET A 55 13.34 0.70 11.03
C MET A 55 14.51 -0.27 11.10
N ALA A 56 15.48 -0.01 11.98
CA ALA A 56 16.64 -0.88 12.21
C ALA A 56 16.23 -2.23 12.82
N ARG A 57 15.30 -2.25 13.79
CA ARG A 57 14.87 -3.48 14.47
C ARG A 57 14.31 -4.54 13.53
N HIS A 58 13.51 -4.14 12.53
CA HIS A 58 12.97 -5.08 11.55
C HIS A 58 13.85 -5.20 10.30
N GLY A 59 14.79 -4.27 10.08
CA GLY A 59 15.81 -4.32 9.05
C GLY A 59 15.30 -4.80 7.70
N ILE A 60 15.91 -5.88 7.21
CA ILE A 60 15.65 -6.46 5.89
C ILE A 60 14.34 -7.25 5.78
N MET A 61 13.71 -7.61 6.91
CA MET A 61 12.40 -8.29 6.93
C MET A 61 11.34 -7.52 6.12
N ARG A 62 11.50 -6.19 6.02
CA ARG A 62 10.64 -5.30 5.23
C ARG A 62 10.60 -5.61 3.73
N ALA A 63 11.69 -6.17 3.22
CA ALA A 63 11.81 -6.60 1.83
C ALA A 63 11.42 -8.08 1.63
N ARG A 64 11.00 -8.78 2.71
CA ARG A 64 10.77 -10.23 2.69
C ARG A 64 9.37 -10.57 3.18
N PRO A 65 8.33 -10.43 2.31
CA PRO A 65 6.94 -10.71 2.69
C PRO A 65 6.73 -12.10 3.31
N HIS A 66 7.50 -13.11 2.91
CA HIS A 66 7.42 -14.46 3.45
C HIS A 66 7.82 -14.56 4.94
N GLU A 67 8.66 -13.66 5.45
CA GLU A 67 9.01 -13.57 6.88
C GLU A 67 7.87 -12.92 7.71
N LEU A 68 7.02 -12.11 7.08
CA LEU A 68 5.87 -11.45 7.73
C LEU A 68 4.62 -12.32 7.79
N LEU A 69 4.41 -13.11 6.74
CA LEU A 69 3.35 -14.10 6.63
C LEU A 69 3.88 -15.31 5.84
N PRO A 70 4.23 -16.42 6.53
CA PRO A 70 4.69 -17.63 5.88
C PRO A 70 3.69 -18.13 4.82
N GLY A 71 4.20 -18.54 3.65
CA GLY A 71 3.38 -18.99 2.54
C GLY A 71 2.82 -17.87 1.64
N THR A 72 3.27 -16.62 1.78
CA THR A 72 2.88 -15.52 0.88
C THR A 72 3.35 -15.78 -0.55
N LEU A 73 2.42 -15.87 -1.50
CA LEU A 73 2.70 -16.09 -2.93
C LEU A 73 2.62 -14.82 -3.78
N ARG A 74 1.70 -13.93 -3.42
CA ARG A 74 1.38 -12.68 -4.13
C ARG A 74 1.09 -11.60 -3.10
N VAL A 75 1.33 -10.35 -3.49
CA VAL A 75 0.89 -9.17 -2.74
C VAL A 75 -0.13 -8.43 -3.59
N ILE A 76 -1.25 -8.07 -2.96
CA ILE A 76 -2.25 -7.18 -3.56
C ILE A 76 -2.01 -5.78 -3.02
N SER A 77 -1.59 -4.86 -3.87
CA SER A 77 -1.38 -3.45 -3.52
C SER A 77 -2.56 -2.61 -4.00
N VAL A 78 -3.05 -1.71 -3.15
CA VAL A 78 -4.17 -0.82 -3.48
C VAL A 78 -3.80 0.64 -3.26
N ARG A 79 -4.45 1.55 -4.01
CA ARG A 79 -4.43 2.98 -3.71
C ARG A 79 -5.80 3.54 -3.37
N MET A 80 -5.83 4.51 -2.46
CA MET A 80 -7.04 5.26 -2.12
C MET A 80 -6.77 6.76 -2.11
N ASN A 81 -7.39 7.49 -3.02
CA ASN A 81 -7.26 8.94 -3.12
C ASN A 81 -7.83 9.63 -1.88
N TYR A 82 -7.15 10.65 -1.39
CA TYR A 82 -7.61 11.46 -0.25
C TYR A 82 -7.74 12.95 -0.56
N LEU A 83 -7.39 13.39 -1.78
CA LEU A 83 -7.60 14.75 -2.22
C LEU A 83 -9.04 14.92 -2.75
N PRO A 84 -9.91 15.68 -2.07
CA PRO A 84 -11.23 16.01 -2.60
C PRO A 84 -11.10 16.98 -3.78
N ALA A 85 -12.04 16.95 -4.73
CA ALA A 85 -12.04 17.84 -5.89
C ALA A 85 -12.05 19.33 -5.50
N ASN A 86 -12.79 19.69 -4.45
CA ASN A 86 -12.93 21.08 -3.97
C ASN A 86 -11.96 21.41 -2.83
N ALA A 87 -10.74 20.89 -2.92
CA ALA A 87 -9.71 21.03 -1.92
C ALA A 87 -9.26 22.51 -1.76
N ALA A 88 -9.82 23.23 -0.79
CA ALA A 88 -9.54 24.65 -0.52
C ALA A 88 -8.22 24.91 0.27
N PHE A 89 -7.18 24.10 0.08
CA PHE A 89 -5.94 24.25 0.87
C PHE A 89 -5.18 25.54 0.56
N ALA A 90 -5.32 26.06 -0.67
CA ALA A 90 -4.66 27.30 -1.08
C ALA A 90 -5.17 28.53 -0.30
N SER A 91 -6.44 28.55 0.15
CA SER A 91 -6.95 29.66 0.96
C SER A 91 -6.45 29.58 2.40
N THR A 92 -6.41 28.38 3.00
CA THR A 92 -5.84 28.18 4.33
C THR A 92 -4.37 28.57 4.39
N LEU A 93 -3.56 28.17 3.39
CA LEU A 93 -2.13 28.50 3.32
C LEU A 93 -1.85 30.01 3.18
N LYS A 94 -2.80 30.78 2.65
CA LYS A 94 -2.67 32.24 2.51
C LYS A 94 -3.06 33.01 3.77
N ASN A 95 -3.64 32.35 4.77
CA ASN A 95 -4.08 33.01 5.99
C ASN A 95 -3.02 32.88 7.11
N PRO A 96 -2.33 33.96 7.50
CA PRO A 96 -1.27 33.91 8.50
C PRO A 96 -1.79 33.62 9.92
N THR A 97 -3.11 33.68 10.16
CA THR A 97 -3.69 33.39 11.48
C THR A 97 -4.07 31.93 11.69
N LEU A 98 -3.89 31.08 10.67
CA LEU A 98 -4.23 29.65 10.71
C LEU A 98 -3.00 28.76 10.64
N GLY A 99 -2.98 27.72 11.46
CA GLY A 99 -2.06 26.59 11.28
C GLY A 99 -2.53 25.68 10.14
N TYR A 100 -1.58 25.10 9.40
CA TYR A 100 -1.87 24.15 8.33
C TYR A 100 -1.48 22.73 8.75
N VAL A 101 -2.47 21.83 8.77
CA VAL A 101 -2.26 20.40 9.00
C VAL A 101 -2.20 19.70 7.65
N SER A 102 -1.25 18.77 7.49
CA SER A 102 -1.08 18.01 6.25
C SER A 102 -2.37 17.29 5.84
N ARG A 103 -2.67 17.30 4.53
CA ARG A 103 -3.95 16.83 3.99
C ARG A 103 -4.25 15.37 4.34
N TYR A 104 -3.24 14.52 4.43
CA TYR A 104 -3.41 13.09 4.71
C TYR A 104 -3.91 12.83 6.15
N ALA A 105 -3.72 13.80 7.05
CA ALA A 105 -4.14 13.71 8.46
C ALA A 105 -5.55 14.28 8.70
N LEU A 106 -6.23 14.74 7.65
CA LEU A 106 -7.58 15.29 7.75
C LEU A 106 -8.64 14.18 7.65
N GLY A 107 -9.72 14.33 8.42
CA GLY A 107 -10.86 13.41 8.40
C GLY A 107 -10.61 12.15 9.23
N ARG A 108 -11.21 11.03 8.80
CA ARG A 108 -11.09 9.75 9.51
C ARG A 108 -9.71 9.14 9.28
N ASP A 109 -9.13 8.61 10.35
CA ASP A 109 -7.87 7.85 10.30
C ASP A 109 -7.87 6.80 9.18
N TYR A 110 -6.98 6.99 8.21
CA TYR A 110 -6.87 6.19 7.01
C TYR A 110 -6.49 4.74 7.32
N HIS A 111 -5.74 4.49 8.40
CA HIS A 111 -5.35 3.14 8.80
C HIS A 111 -6.58 2.27 9.03
N LYS A 112 -7.56 2.77 9.79
CA LYS A 112 -8.80 2.06 10.10
C LYS A 112 -9.64 1.83 8.84
N LEU A 113 -9.71 2.83 7.97
CA LEU A 113 -10.50 2.75 6.73
C LEU A 113 -9.92 1.74 5.75
N LEU A 114 -8.63 1.86 5.41
CA LEU A 114 -7.95 0.98 4.46
C LEU A 114 -7.90 -0.45 4.99
N ARG A 115 -7.52 -0.65 6.26
CA ARG A 115 -7.44 -2.00 6.86
C ARG A 115 -8.80 -2.70 6.85
N SER A 116 -9.89 -1.97 7.14
CA SER A 116 -11.24 -2.54 7.08
C SER A 116 -11.62 -2.98 5.66
N ARG A 117 -11.31 -2.17 4.64
CA ARG A 117 -11.63 -2.50 3.25
C ARG A 117 -10.74 -3.61 2.68
N LEU A 118 -9.45 -3.62 3.00
CA LEU A 118 -8.54 -4.71 2.65
C LEU A 118 -8.96 -6.02 3.31
N LYS A 119 -9.42 -5.98 4.57
CA LYS A 119 -9.98 -7.16 5.23
C LYS A 119 -11.17 -7.73 4.47
N LYS A 120 -12.12 -6.88 4.08
CA LYS A 120 -13.28 -7.29 3.25
C LYS A 120 -12.87 -7.86 1.90
N LEU A 121 -11.83 -7.29 1.27
CA LEU A 121 -11.29 -7.81 0.02
C LEU A 121 -10.73 -9.21 0.22
N GLY A 122 -9.87 -9.41 1.22
CA GLY A 122 -9.30 -10.72 1.56
C GLY A 122 -10.36 -11.77 1.90
N GLU A 123 -11.38 -11.41 2.67
CA GLU A 123 -12.53 -12.29 2.99
C GLU A 123 -13.28 -12.70 1.73
N ARG A 124 -13.50 -11.80 0.77
CA ARG A 124 -14.17 -12.11 -0.49
C ARG A 124 -13.34 -13.04 -1.38
N ILE A 125 -12.01 -12.85 -1.41
CA ILE A 125 -11.10 -13.76 -2.11
C ILE A 125 -11.12 -15.14 -1.46
N GLN A 126 -11.12 -15.21 -0.12
CA GLN A 126 -11.19 -16.45 0.64
C GLN A 126 -12.48 -17.22 0.36
N GLN A 127 -13.62 -16.52 0.34
CA GLN A 127 -14.90 -17.12 -0.03
C GLN A 127 -14.90 -17.71 -1.45
N HIS A 128 -14.16 -17.10 -2.38
CA HIS A 128 -14.10 -17.55 -3.77
C HIS A 128 -13.10 -18.70 -4.01
N CYS A 129 -11.93 -18.67 -3.37
CA CYS A 129 -10.85 -19.63 -3.64
C CYS A 129 -10.78 -20.78 -2.62
N GLY A 130 -11.52 -20.69 -1.52
CA GLY A 130 -11.44 -21.62 -0.40
C GLY A 130 -10.41 -21.18 0.65
N SER A 131 -9.73 -22.14 1.29
CA SER A 131 -8.81 -21.85 2.39
C SER A 131 -7.58 -21.08 1.90
N LEU A 132 -7.50 -19.80 2.25
CA LEU A 132 -6.33 -18.96 2.05
C LEU A 132 -6.06 -18.12 3.30
N ASN A 133 -4.80 -17.80 3.51
CA ASN A 133 -4.37 -16.86 4.54
C ASN A 133 -4.05 -15.51 3.89
N PHE A 134 -4.51 -14.43 4.51
CA PHE A 134 -4.18 -13.07 4.08
C PHE A 134 -3.96 -12.18 5.31
N ARG A 135 -3.18 -11.09 5.15
CA ARG A 135 -2.92 -10.15 6.24
C ARG A 135 -2.88 -8.71 5.73
N PRO A 136 -3.88 -7.88 6.06
CA PRO A 136 -3.88 -6.47 5.67
C PRO A 136 -2.76 -5.67 6.36
N PHE A 137 -2.02 -4.90 5.57
CA PHE A 137 -0.97 -3.99 5.97
C PHE A 137 -1.25 -2.57 5.45
N VAL A 138 -1.10 -1.60 6.33
CA VAL A 138 -1.26 -0.16 6.04
C VAL A 138 -0.30 0.58 6.98
N ASP A 139 0.78 1.15 6.44
CA ASP A 139 1.80 2.04 7.05
C ASP A 139 2.55 1.51 8.28
N SER A 140 1.81 0.99 9.26
CA SER A 140 2.26 0.46 10.55
C SER A 140 3.04 -0.86 10.51
N ALA A 141 3.03 -1.59 9.38
CA ALA A 141 3.68 -2.88 9.27
C ALA A 141 5.07 -2.76 8.64
N PRO A 142 6.04 -3.61 9.02
CA PRO A 142 7.37 -3.56 8.45
C PRO A 142 7.37 -4.19 7.06
N ILE A 143 6.83 -3.50 6.06
CA ILE A 143 6.83 -3.90 4.65
C ILE A 143 7.20 -2.69 3.76
N LEU A 144 7.93 -2.93 2.68
CA LEU A 144 8.29 -1.89 1.70
C LEU A 144 7.11 -1.57 0.76
N GLU A 145 6.14 -0.80 1.25
CA GLU A 145 4.90 -0.49 0.51
C GLU A 145 5.14 0.20 -0.83
N ARG A 146 6.15 1.08 -0.91
CA ARG A 146 6.44 1.85 -2.12
C ARG A 146 7.02 0.97 -3.25
N PRO A 147 8.08 0.18 -3.02
CA PRO A 147 8.52 -0.82 -4.00
C PRO A 147 7.42 -1.79 -4.46
N LEU A 148 6.57 -2.26 -3.54
CA LEU A 148 5.44 -3.13 -3.90
C LEU A 148 4.42 -2.40 -4.78
N ALA A 149 4.06 -1.17 -4.44
CA ALA A 149 3.14 -0.36 -5.23
C ALA A 149 3.68 -0.07 -6.65
N GLU A 150 4.98 0.21 -6.77
CA GLU A 150 5.65 0.40 -8.06
C GLU A 150 5.62 -0.89 -8.89
N LYS A 151 6.03 -2.02 -8.29
CA LYS A 151 6.02 -3.34 -8.94
C LYS A 151 4.61 -3.80 -9.34
N ALA A 152 3.60 -3.45 -8.54
CA ALA A 152 2.19 -3.71 -8.80
C ALA A 152 1.56 -2.75 -9.85
N GLY A 153 2.33 -1.79 -10.37
CA GLY A 153 1.89 -0.87 -11.43
C GLY A 153 0.97 0.26 -10.93
N LEU A 154 1.02 0.61 -9.64
CA LEU A 154 0.24 1.74 -9.10
C LEU A 154 0.85 3.10 -9.42
N GLY A 155 2.12 3.13 -9.82
CA GLY A 155 2.86 4.35 -10.13
C GLY A 155 4.37 4.12 -10.16
N TRP A 156 5.13 5.20 -10.05
CA TRP A 156 6.60 5.17 -9.96
C TRP A 156 7.09 6.05 -8.80
N THR A 157 8.29 5.79 -8.30
CA THR A 157 8.87 6.61 -7.23
C THR A 157 9.36 7.95 -7.76
N GLY A 158 8.78 9.06 -7.27
CA GLY A 158 9.22 10.41 -7.60
C GLY A 158 10.50 10.82 -6.85
N LYS A 159 11.14 11.91 -7.28
CA LYS A 159 12.34 12.46 -6.59
C LYS A 159 12.07 12.83 -5.13
N HIS A 160 10.82 13.15 -4.79
CA HIS A 160 10.36 13.40 -3.42
C HIS A 160 9.99 12.11 -2.66
N SER A 161 10.42 10.95 -3.14
CA SER A 161 10.25 9.60 -2.56
C SER A 161 8.85 9.01 -2.52
N LEU A 162 7.80 9.75 -2.86
CA LEU A 162 6.42 9.22 -2.90
C LEU A 162 6.13 8.55 -4.24
N ILE A 163 5.15 7.65 -4.26
CA ILE A 163 4.65 7.09 -5.52
C ILE A 163 3.83 8.16 -6.25
N LEU A 164 4.15 8.34 -7.53
CA LEU A 164 3.43 9.18 -8.47
C LEU A 164 2.61 8.30 -9.39
N ASN A 165 1.32 8.63 -9.51
CA ASN A 165 0.40 8.06 -10.47
C ASN A 165 0.07 9.12 -11.53
N ARG A 166 -0.06 8.69 -12.79
CA ARG A 166 -0.30 9.59 -13.93
C ARG A 166 -1.56 10.45 -13.76
N ASP A 167 -2.61 9.88 -13.19
CA ASP A 167 -3.92 10.54 -13.09
C ASP A 167 -4.16 11.15 -11.70
N ALA A 168 -3.56 10.58 -10.64
CA ALA A 168 -3.82 10.97 -9.25
C ALA A 168 -2.70 11.78 -8.59
N GLY A 169 -1.56 12.00 -9.26
CA GLY A 169 -0.38 12.59 -8.65
C GLY A 169 0.15 11.70 -7.51
N SER A 170 0.46 12.26 -6.34
CA SER A 170 0.85 11.50 -5.14
C SER A 170 -0.18 11.56 -4.01
N PHE A 171 -1.40 12.01 -4.28
CA PHE A 171 -2.43 12.25 -3.25
C PHE A 171 -3.31 11.03 -2.98
N PHE A 172 -2.67 9.91 -2.62
CA PHE A 172 -3.36 8.69 -2.23
C PHE A 172 -2.61 7.96 -1.12
N PHE A 173 -3.36 7.17 -0.35
CA PHE A 173 -2.82 6.18 0.58
C PHE A 173 -2.49 4.90 -0.15
N LEU A 174 -1.50 4.16 0.37
CA LEU A 174 -1.19 2.81 -0.03
C LEU A 174 -1.72 1.81 1.00
N GLY A 175 -2.02 0.60 0.55
CA GLY A 175 -2.27 -0.53 1.42
C GLY A 175 -1.94 -1.83 0.70
N ASN A 176 -1.65 -2.88 1.46
CA ASN A 176 -1.19 -4.17 0.96
C ASN A 176 -1.91 -5.31 1.68
N CYS A 177 -2.14 -6.45 1.03
CA CYS A 177 -2.61 -7.66 1.70
C CYS A 177 -2.15 -8.95 1.00
#